data_AF-A0AAE9DW75-F1
#
_entry.id   AF-A0AAE9DW75-F1
#
_cell.length_a   1.000
_cell.length_b   1.000
_cell.length_c   1.000
_cell.angle_alpha   90.00
_cell.angle_beta   90.00
_cell.angle_gamma   90.00
#
_symmetry.space_group_name_H-M   'P 1'
#
loop_
_entity.id
_entity.type
_entity.pdbx_description
1 polymer ?
#
loop_
_entity_poly.entity_id
_entity_poly.type
_entity_poly.pdbx_seq_one_letter_code
_entity_poly.pdbx_strand_id
1 'polypeptide(L)'
;MRITPHAQDTGGFFVALIEKVDESNFDGSAANGPAWKKKKMFKDEPFTFLKLDDERWHDIRNHYGVDESFKYQNLFSRRLESNDANSRQLFYANDAIKNFVKENMAKVSIQNAGMKMFSRTEGKVENTRFRLSQEGIRYLFKFMNKQKVKIGAEDMLHMLKSEENLVPLEKLTCKGDVRKQQNGTVVVYCDEDEPVCTWVGYHTIAPYISKEERLHLLRMMGVDCAEIELLMKSKRKEKAAQDREAAWARKEEEAKASGEPSTSSDAAYAAQEAPEENIQEMSEVKE
;
A
#
# COMPACT_ATOMS: atom_id res chain seq x y z
N MET A 1 1.67 -21.72 -23.37
CA MET A 1 2.76 -22.25 -22.52
C MET A 1 2.18 -22.95 -21.30
N ARG A 2 2.64 -24.14 -20.93
CA ARG A 2 2.31 -24.82 -19.66
C ARG A 2 3.57 -24.79 -18.79
N ILE A 3 3.43 -24.44 -17.52
CA ILE A 3 4.50 -24.50 -16.52
C ILE A 3 4.08 -25.53 -15.47
N THR A 4 4.86 -26.60 -15.35
CA THR A 4 4.64 -27.68 -14.40
C THR A 4 5.41 -27.40 -13.10
N PRO A 5 4.91 -27.86 -11.93
CA PRO A 5 5.55 -27.53 -10.65
C PRO A 5 7.03 -27.88 -10.57
N HIS A 6 7.38 -29.08 -11.05
CA HIS A 6 8.75 -29.60 -11.06
C HIS A 6 9.71 -28.88 -12.03
N ALA A 7 9.22 -28.05 -12.96
CA ALA A 7 10.07 -27.42 -13.96
C ALA A 7 10.73 -26.11 -13.45
N GLN A 8 10.13 -25.44 -12.46
CA GLN A 8 10.60 -24.15 -11.93
C GLN A 8 10.36 -23.98 -10.42
N ASP A 9 10.19 -25.08 -9.67
CA ASP A 9 9.90 -25.09 -8.22
C ASP A 9 8.81 -24.08 -7.81
N THR A 10 7.65 -24.21 -8.46
CA THR A 10 6.57 -23.22 -8.36
C THR A 10 5.19 -23.87 -8.52
N GLY A 11 4.12 -23.08 -8.45
CA GLY A 11 2.77 -23.57 -8.73
C GLY A 11 2.61 -24.04 -10.19
N GLY A 12 1.70 -24.99 -10.44
CA GLY A 12 1.38 -25.39 -11.81
C GLY A 12 0.39 -24.42 -12.46
N PHE A 13 0.71 -23.85 -13.62
CA PHE A 13 -0.19 -22.93 -14.34
C PHE A 13 -0.05 -22.98 -15.88
N PHE A 14 -1.06 -22.42 -16.55
CA PHE A 14 -1.12 -22.30 -18.01
C PHE A 14 -1.23 -20.83 -18.41
N VAL A 15 -0.44 -20.43 -19.40
CA VAL A 15 -0.45 -19.08 -19.98
C VAL A 15 -0.76 -19.20 -21.48
N ALA A 16 -1.80 -18.50 -21.92
CA ALA A 16 -2.08 -18.25 -23.33
C ALA A 16 -2.02 -16.74 -23.59
N LEU A 17 -1.31 -16.37 -24.65
CA LEU A 17 -1.34 -15.02 -25.22
C LEU A 17 -2.14 -15.10 -26.52
N ILE A 18 -3.10 -14.20 -26.69
CA ILE A 18 -3.97 -14.13 -27.87
C ILE A 18 -3.90 -12.71 -28.41
N GLU A 19 -3.57 -12.57 -29.69
CA GLU A 19 -3.62 -11.30 -30.41
C GLU A 19 -4.97 -11.15 -31.11
N LYS A 20 -5.61 -9.98 -30.96
CA LYS A 20 -6.83 -9.65 -31.71
C LYS A 20 -6.41 -9.07 -33.05
N VAL A 21 -6.43 -9.90 -34.10
CA VAL A 21 -5.96 -9.54 -35.44
C VAL A 21 -6.91 -8.65 -36.25
N ASP A 22 -8.21 -8.68 -35.94
CA ASP A 22 -9.26 -7.92 -36.66
C ASP A 22 -10.36 -7.41 -35.72
N GLU A 23 -11.04 -6.34 -36.12
CA GLU A 23 -12.26 -5.89 -35.44
C GLU A 23 -13.45 -6.80 -35.72
N SER A 24 -13.68 -7.76 -34.83
CA SER A 24 -14.90 -8.55 -34.81
C SER A 24 -16.13 -7.67 -34.56
N ASN A 25 -17.03 -7.57 -35.54
CA ASN A 25 -18.41 -7.13 -35.31
C ASN A 25 -19.10 -8.15 -34.38
N PHE A 26 -19.02 -7.92 -33.08
CA PHE A 26 -19.68 -8.72 -32.08
C PHE A 26 -21.20 -8.51 -32.21
N ASP A 27 -21.90 -9.49 -32.75
CA ASP A 27 -23.36 -9.49 -32.66
C ASP A 27 -23.75 -9.58 -31.19
N GLY A 28 -24.45 -8.55 -30.70
CA GLY A 28 -24.96 -8.49 -29.34
C GLY A 28 -25.90 -9.64 -28.99
N SER A 29 -26.44 -10.35 -29.99
CA SER A 29 -27.21 -11.59 -29.81
C SER A 29 -26.39 -12.74 -29.20
N ALA A 30 -25.06 -12.78 -29.42
CA ALA A 30 -24.18 -13.81 -28.85
C ALA A 30 -23.86 -13.57 -27.36
N ALA A 31 -24.08 -12.36 -26.85
CA ALA A 31 -23.89 -12.01 -25.44
C ALA A 31 -25.07 -12.42 -24.53
N ASN A 32 -25.97 -13.27 -25.02
CA ASN A 32 -27.11 -13.84 -24.29
C ASN A 32 -26.67 -14.91 -23.27
N GLY A 33 -25.80 -14.53 -22.33
CA GLY A 33 -25.73 -15.22 -21.04
C GLY A 33 -27.10 -15.16 -20.32
N PRO A 34 -27.37 -16.05 -19.34
CA PRO A 34 -28.64 -16.07 -18.63
C PRO A 34 -28.93 -14.67 -18.08
N ALA A 35 -30.08 -14.10 -18.46
CA ALA A 35 -30.39 -12.69 -18.27
C ALA A 35 -30.06 -12.23 -16.85
N TRP A 36 -28.92 -11.58 -16.69
CA TRP A 36 -28.48 -11.05 -15.40
C TRP A 36 -29.54 -10.05 -14.99
N LYS A 37 -30.42 -10.45 -14.06
CA LYS A 37 -31.40 -9.56 -13.47
C LYS A 37 -30.60 -8.37 -13.01
N LYS A 38 -30.87 -7.20 -13.60
CA LYS A 38 -30.30 -5.91 -13.18
C LYS A 38 -30.80 -5.66 -11.75
N LYS A 39 -30.18 -6.33 -10.76
CA LYS A 39 -30.19 -5.93 -9.36
C LYS A 39 -29.94 -4.43 -9.41
N LYS A 40 -30.80 -3.64 -8.76
CA LYS A 40 -30.58 -2.19 -8.64
C LYS A 40 -29.13 -2.02 -8.23
N MET A 41 -28.28 -1.60 -9.17
CA MET A 41 -26.86 -1.43 -8.88
C MET A 41 -26.83 -0.38 -7.78
N PHE A 42 -26.04 -0.63 -6.74
CA PHE A 42 -25.76 0.43 -5.78
C PHE A 42 -25.28 1.61 -6.61
N LYS A 43 -25.97 2.76 -6.46
CA LYS A 43 -25.72 3.92 -7.29
C LYS A 43 -24.44 4.55 -6.77
N ASP A 44 -23.31 3.99 -7.20
CA ASP A 44 -21.98 4.38 -6.75
C ASP A 44 -21.83 5.90 -6.79
N GLU A 45 -21.24 6.50 -5.75
CA GLU A 45 -20.96 7.94 -5.77
C GLU A 45 -20.10 8.25 -7.00
N PRO A 46 -20.51 9.21 -7.85
CA PRO A 46 -19.88 9.42 -9.15
C PRO A 46 -18.48 10.02 -8.99
N PHE A 47 -17.73 9.91 -10.08
CA PHE A 47 -16.34 10.36 -10.18
C PHE A 47 -16.33 11.81 -10.69
N THR A 48 -16.25 12.78 -9.77
CA THR A 48 -16.20 14.20 -10.11
C THR A 48 -14.74 14.62 -10.23
N PHE A 49 -14.26 14.81 -11.46
CA PHE A 49 -12.90 15.29 -11.76
C PHE A 49 -12.78 16.80 -11.49
N LEU A 50 -11.59 17.25 -11.06
CA LEU A 50 -11.31 18.68 -10.91
C LEU A 50 -11.49 19.42 -12.25
N LYS A 51 -12.05 20.62 -12.17
CA LYS A 51 -12.20 21.51 -13.31
C LYS A 51 -10.88 22.21 -13.62
N LEU A 52 -10.81 22.86 -14.79
CA LEU A 52 -9.80 23.88 -15.03
C LEU A 52 -9.95 24.97 -13.96
N ASP A 53 -8.81 25.44 -13.45
CA ASP A 53 -8.70 26.54 -12.47
C ASP A 53 -9.40 26.29 -11.12
N ASP A 54 -9.46 25.04 -10.67
CA ASP A 54 -10.03 24.65 -9.38
C ASP A 54 -9.26 25.26 -8.18
N GLU A 55 -9.94 26.00 -7.29
CA GLU A 55 -9.34 26.63 -6.10
C GLU A 55 -8.59 25.63 -5.20
N ARG A 56 -9.07 24.38 -5.09
CA ARG A 56 -8.43 23.35 -4.28
C ARG A 56 -7.05 22.99 -4.83
N TRP A 57 -6.90 23.00 -6.16
CA TRP A 57 -5.61 22.79 -6.79
C TRP A 57 -4.66 23.95 -6.53
N HIS A 58 -5.14 25.21 -6.56
CA HIS A 58 -4.31 26.37 -6.24
C HIS A 58 -3.74 26.32 -4.81
N ASP A 59 -4.58 26.03 -3.80
CA ASP A 59 -4.13 25.83 -2.40
C ASP A 59 -3.06 24.71 -2.30
N ILE A 60 -3.29 23.56 -2.95
CA ILE A 60 -2.36 22.42 -2.97
C ILE A 60 -1.04 22.78 -3.66
N ARG A 61 -1.12 23.32 -4.89
CA ARG A 61 0.03 23.65 -5.73
C ARG A 61 0.93 24.68 -5.05
N ASN A 62 0.35 25.73 -4.48
CA ASN A 62 1.10 26.82 -3.87
C ASN A 62 1.83 26.37 -2.60
N HIS A 63 1.21 25.52 -1.77
CA HIS A 63 1.79 25.00 -0.54
C HIS A 63 2.87 23.93 -0.80
N TYR A 64 2.60 22.92 -1.62
CA TYR A 64 3.53 21.82 -1.92
C TYR A 64 4.52 22.13 -3.05
N GLY A 65 4.34 23.26 -3.75
CA GLY A 65 5.19 23.66 -4.88
C GLY A 65 5.12 22.67 -6.04
N VAL A 66 3.91 22.23 -6.40
CA VAL A 66 3.74 21.20 -7.45
C VAL A 66 3.92 21.83 -8.83
N ASP A 67 4.70 21.16 -9.67
CA ASP A 67 5.00 21.57 -11.05
C ASP A 67 3.77 21.49 -11.99
N GLU A 68 3.80 22.27 -13.07
CA GLU A 68 2.71 22.37 -14.05
C GLU A 68 2.59 21.14 -14.97
N SER A 69 3.66 20.33 -15.08
CA SER A 69 3.59 19.04 -15.77
C SER A 69 2.70 18.00 -15.07
N PHE A 70 2.35 18.21 -13.79
CA PHE A 70 1.39 17.37 -13.09
C PHE A 70 -0.04 17.61 -13.60
N LYS A 71 -0.67 16.57 -14.19
CA LYS A 71 -2.01 16.63 -14.78
C LYS A 71 -3.13 16.71 -13.72
N TYR A 72 -3.22 17.82 -13.00
CA TYR A 72 -4.13 17.99 -11.86
C TYR A 72 -5.61 17.79 -12.19
N GLN A 73 -6.04 18.04 -13.43
CA GLN A 73 -7.42 17.75 -13.87
C GLN A 73 -7.78 16.26 -13.81
N ASN A 74 -6.81 15.38 -13.60
CA ASN A 74 -7.04 13.95 -13.39
C ASN A 74 -7.17 13.58 -11.91
N LEU A 75 -7.07 14.56 -11.01
CA LEU A 75 -7.59 14.44 -9.66
C LEU A 75 -9.12 14.41 -9.70
N PHE A 76 -9.73 13.63 -8.81
CA PHE A 76 -11.18 13.52 -8.68
C PHE A 76 -11.61 13.18 -7.25
N SER A 77 -12.88 13.40 -6.97
CA SER A 77 -13.56 12.92 -5.77
C SER A 77 -14.60 11.84 -6.09
N ARG A 78 -14.97 11.07 -5.07
CA ARG A 78 -16.19 10.23 -5.06
C ARG A 78 -17.30 11.02 -4.40
N ARG A 79 -17.94 11.90 -5.18
CA ARG A 79 -19.02 12.80 -4.77
C ARG A 79 -19.86 13.18 -5.98
N LEU A 80 -21.13 13.48 -5.75
CA LEU A 80 -21.91 14.32 -6.66
C LEU A 80 -21.28 15.72 -6.77
N GLU A 81 -21.28 16.29 -7.96
CA GLU A 81 -20.71 17.61 -8.26
C GLU A 81 -21.24 18.72 -7.34
N SER A 82 -22.52 18.66 -6.97
CA SER A 82 -23.15 19.59 -6.01
C SER A 82 -22.48 19.61 -4.63
N ASN A 83 -21.81 18.52 -4.25
CA ASN A 83 -21.24 18.30 -2.92
C ASN A 83 -19.70 18.18 -2.96
N ASP A 84 -19.08 18.38 -4.12
CA ASP A 84 -17.66 18.12 -4.37
C ASP A 84 -16.72 19.07 -3.60
N ALA A 85 -17.14 20.32 -3.36
CA ALA A 85 -16.45 21.25 -2.45
C ALA A 85 -16.29 20.68 -1.01
N ASN A 86 -17.14 19.73 -0.62
CA ASN A 86 -17.08 18.99 0.63
C ASN A 86 -16.53 17.55 0.47
N SER A 87 -15.74 17.30 -0.57
CA SER A 87 -14.91 16.10 -0.62
C SER A 87 -13.90 16.09 0.52
N ARG A 88 -13.74 14.91 1.13
CA ARG A 88 -12.72 14.63 2.15
C ARG A 88 -11.42 14.09 1.55
N GLN A 89 -11.42 13.67 0.29
CA GLN A 89 -10.30 12.98 -0.35
C GLN A 89 -10.23 13.35 -1.83
N LEU A 90 -9.02 13.42 -2.38
CA LEU A 90 -8.78 13.52 -3.82
C LEU A 90 -7.94 12.33 -4.26
N PHE A 91 -8.44 11.62 -5.26
CA PHE A 91 -7.80 10.49 -5.91
C PHE A 91 -7.23 10.94 -7.25
N TYR A 92 -6.15 10.32 -7.71
CA TYR A 92 -5.53 10.57 -9.01
C TYR A 92 -5.67 9.37 -9.93
N ALA A 93 -6.10 9.61 -11.17
CA ALA A 93 -6.08 8.63 -12.26
C ALA A 93 -5.12 9.08 -13.37
N ASN A 94 -4.62 8.15 -14.19
CA ASN A 94 -4.02 8.54 -15.48
C ASN A 94 -5.13 8.81 -16.52
N ASP A 95 -4.77 9.32 -17.70
CA ASP A 95 -5.74 9.68 -18.73
C ASP A 95 -6.58 8.47 -19.20
N ALA A 96 -5.96 7.29 -19.32
CA ALA A 96 -6.65 6.06 -19.72
C ALA A 96 -7.75 5.64 -18.72
N ILE A 97 -7.43 5.62 -17.42
CA ILE A 97 -8.39 5.32 -16.35
C ILE A 97 -9.47 6.41 -16.27
N LYS A 98 -9.11 7.69 -16.42
CA LYS A 98 -10.05 8.81 -16.45
C LYS A 98 -11.06 8.69 -17.59
N ASN A 99 -10.62 8.34 -18.79
CA ASN A 99 -11.50 8.15 -19.94
C ASN A 99 -12.41 6.93 -19.74
N PHE A 100 -11.84 5.79 -19.33
CA PHE A 100 -12.61 4.59 -18.99
C PHE A 100 -13.72 4.89 -17.95
N VAL A 101 -13.38 5.59 -16.86
CA VAL A 101 -14.35 5.96 -15.81
C VAL A 101 -15.45 6.85 -16.37
N LYS A 102 -15.12 7.90 -17.13
CA LYS A 102 -16.11 8.81 -17.73
C LYS A 102 -17.11 8.09 -18.64
N GLU A 103 -16.64 7.14 -19.45
CA GLU A 103 -17.46 6.42 -20.43
C GLU A 103 -18.31 5.28 -19.83
N ASN A 104 -17.89 4.75 -18.67
CA ASN A 104 -18.43 3.50 -18.11
C ASN A 104 -19.05 3.62 -16.71
N MET A 105 -18.85 4.71 -15.95
CA MET A 105 -19.41 4.84 -14.59
C MET A 105 -20.94 4.78 -14.49
N ALA A 106 -21.66 4.99 -15.61
CA ALA A 106 -23.11 4.84 -15.69
C ALA A 106 -23.57 3.42 -16.10
N LYS A 107 -22.65 2.55 -16.55
CA LYS A 107 -22.90 1.21 -17.12
C LYS A 107 -22.34 0.09 -16.22
N VAL A 108 -21.23 0.35 -15.53
CA VAL A 108 -20.47 -0.58 -14.71
C VAL A 108 -20.34 -0.02 -13.31
N SER A 109 -20.46 -0.86 -12.28
CA SER A 109 -20.14 -0.47 -10.90
C SER A 109 -18.63 -0.43 -10.73
N ILE A 110 -18.07 0.76 -10.51
CA ILE A 110 -16.63 0.99 -10.37
C ILE A 110 -16.34 1.22 -8.89
N GLN A 111 -15.92 0.16 -8.20
CA GLN A 111 -15.69 0.20 -6.76
C GLN A 111 -14.50 1.10 -6.39
N ASN A 112 -13.38 0.98 -7.09
CA ASN A 112 -12.18 1.80 -6.92
C ASN A 112 -11.62 2.21 -8.29
N ALA A 113 -10.97 3.38 -8.36
CA ALA A 113 -10.16 3.79 -9.50
C ALA A 113 -9.01 4.68 -8.99
N GLY A 114 -7.88 4.70 -9.70
CA GLY A 114 -6.74 5.54 -9.36
C GLY A 114 -6.13 5.23 -7.98
N MET A 115 -5.43 6.21 -7.43
CA MET A 115 -4.77 6.17 -6.11
C MET A 115 -5.17 7.39 -5.27
N LYS A 116 -5.31 7.25 -3.94
CA LYS A 116 -5.59 8.38 -3.05
C LYS A 116 -4.36 9.29 -2.95
N MET A 117 -4.49 10.52 -3.44
CA MET A 117 -3.39 11.48 -3.52
C MET A 117 -3.41 12.47 -2.34
N PHE A 118 -4.59 12.98 -2.00
CA PHE A 118 -4.76 13.96 -0.91
C PHE A 118 -5.93 13.60 0.00
N SER A 119 -5.86 14.04 1.25
CA SER A 119 -6.94 13.95 2.23
C SER A 119 -7.16 15.30 2.91
N ARG A 120 -8.41 15.72 3.07
CA ARG A 120 -8.77 17.00 3.68
C ARG A 120 -8.54 16.96 5.20
N THR A 121 -7.85 17.96 5.74
CA THR A 121 -7.80 18.26 7.18
C THR A 121 -8.98 19.14 7.57
N GLU A 122 -9.45 18.99 8.81
CA GLU A 122 -10.64 19.70 9.30
C GLU A 122 -10.35 21.19 9.55
N GLY A 123 -9.15 21.52 10.04
CA GLY A 123 -8.60 22.88 10.04
C GLY A 123 -7.79 23.18 8.78
N LYS A 124 -7.78 24.45 8.34
CA LYS A 124 -6.78 24.97 7.40
C LYS A 124 -5.48 25.13 8.18
N VAL A 125 -4.50 24.28 7.90
CA VAL A 125 -3.14 24.46 8.43
C VAL A 125 -2.42 25.34 7.43
N GLU A 126 -2.10 26.56 7.86
CA GLU A 126 -1.43 27.59 7.06
C GLU A 126 -2.15 27.84 5.71
N ASN A 127 -1.60 27.27 4.64
CA ASN A 127 -1.93 27.62 3.26
C ASN A 127 -2.76 26.56 2.53
N THR A 128 -2.99 25.37 3.11
CA THR A 128 -3.82 24.33 2.48
C THR A 128 -4.79 23.65 3.45
N ARG A 129 -5.87 23.10 2.89
CA ARG A 129 -6.82 22.21 3.60
C ARG A 129 -6.58 20.73 3.31
N PHE A 130 -5.54 20.39 2.54
CA PHE A 130 -5.27 19.03 2.09
C PHE A 130 -3.89 18.58 2.53
N ARG A 131 -3.83 17.45 3.25
CA ARG A 131 -2.59 16.71 3.51
C ARG A 131 -2.33 15.67 2.41
N LEU A 132 -1.06 15.35 2.21
CA LEU A 132 -0.61 14.28 1.33
C LEU A 132 -1.03 12.90 1.84
N SER A 133 -1.10 11.95 0.92
CA SER A 133 -1.36 10.53 1.18
C SER A 133 -0.13 9.71 0.81
N GLN A 134 0.31 8.82 1.71
CA GLN A 134 1.44 7.91 1.46
C GLN A 134 1.24 7.04 0.21
N GLU A 135 -0.01 6.68 -0.09
CA GLU A 135 -0.36 5.90 -1.28
C GLU A 135 0.00 6.61 -2.61
N GLY A 136 -0.10 7.94 -2.64
CA GLY A 136 0.16 8.74 -3.84
C GLY A 136 1.55 9.37 -3.90
N ILE A 137 2.29 9.41 -2.78
CA ILE A 137 3.49 10.26 -2.70
C ILE A 137 4.60 9.82 -3.64
N ARG A 138 4.81 8.52 -3.84
CA ARG A 138 5.81 7.98 -4.79
C ARG A 138 5.65 8.53 -6.22
N TYR A 139 4.42 8.83 -6.63
CA TYR A 139 4.13 9.45 -7.92
C TYR A 139 4.24 10.99 -7.86
N LEU A 140 3.65 11.62 -6.84
CA LEU A 140 3.60 13.08 -6.72
C LEU A 140 4.97 13.72 -6.41
N PHE A 141 5.85 13.02 -5.68
CA PHE A 141 7.13 13.52 -5.20
C PHE A 141 8.00 14.10 -6.32
N LYS A 142 7.97 13.47 -7.51
CA LYS A 142 8.72 13.87 -8.71
C LYS A 142 8.30 15.24 -9.26
N PHE A 143 7.13 15.73 -8.86
CA PHE A 143 6.58 17.05 -9.22
C PHE A 143 6.64 18.06 -8.06
N MET A 144 7.05 17.67 -6.85
CA MET A 144 7.04 18.52 -5.66
C MET A 144 8.34 19.29 -5.46
N ASN A 145 8.24 20.58 -5.13
CA ASN A 145 9.38 21.46 -4.88
C ASN A 145 9.42 22.09 -3.47
N LYS A 146 8.36 21.94 -2.67
CA LYS A 146 8.28 22.42 -1.27
C LYS A 146 7.85 21.28 -0.35
N GLN A 147 7.91 21.51 0.97
CA GLN A 147 7.41 20.56 1.98
C GLN A 147 8.08 19.18 1.88
N LYS A 148 9.35 19.14 1.44
CA LYS A 148 10.17 17.94 1.37
C LYS A 148 11.54 18.17 2.00
N VAL A 149 12.00 17.23 2.81
CA VAL A 149 13.27 17.31 3.57
C VAL A 149 14.04 16.00 3.40
N LYS A 150 15.28 16.10 2.90
CA LYS A 150 16.19 14.95 2.89
C LYS A 150 16.73 14.73 4.31
N ILE A 151 16.68 13.49 4.79
CA ILE A 151 17.11 13.13 6.15
C ILE A 151 18.14 12.00 6.13
N GLY A 152 18.92 11.89 7.21
CA GLY A 152 19.83 10.77 7.41
C GLY A 152 19.09 9.46 7.69
N ALA A 153 19.73 8.33 7.36
CA ALA A 153 19.19 7.00 7.61
C ALA A 153 18.86 6.76 9.10
N GLU A 154 19.68 7.28 10.02
CA GLU A 154 19.44 7.18 11.47
C GLU A 154 18.13 7.85 11.91
N ASP A 155 17.83 9.05 11.41
CA ASP A 155 16.57 9.75 11.74
C ASP A 155 15.36 8.99 11.18
N MET A 156 15.47 8.47 9.95
CA MET A 156 14.44 7.64 9.33
C MET A 156 14.22 6.35 10.16
N LEU A 157 15.30 5.67 10.50
CA LEU A 157 15.30 4.45 11.31
C LEU A 157 14.66 4.69 12.68
N HIS A 158 14.99 5.80 13.34
CA HIS A 158 14.40 6.19 14.62
C HIS A 158 12.88 6.40 14.50
N MET A 159 12.43 7.12 13.46
CA MET A 159 10.99 7.33 13.24
C MET A 159 10.24 6.04 12.90
N LEU A 160 10.85 5.16 12.09
CA LEU A 160 10.22 3.90 11.68
C LEU A 160 10.21 2.85 12.80
N LYS A 161 11.25 2.80 13.66
CA LYS A 161 11.29 1.89 14.83
C LYS A 161 10.45 2.36 16.01
N SER A 162 10.17 3.66 16.14
CA SER A 162 9.38 4.20 17.26
C SER A 162 7.99 3.57 17.36
N GLU A 163 7.69 2.88 18.46
CA GLU A 163 6.35 2.34 18.76
C GLU A 163 5.29 3.45 18.81
N GLU A 164 5.68 4.62 19.32
CA GLU A 164 4.86 5.82 19.31
C GLU A 164 4.88 6.46 17.92
N ASN A 165 3.69 6.79 17.39
CA ASN A 165 3.57 7.56 16.15
C ASN A 165 3.98 9.04 16.31
N LEU A 166 4.12 9.57 17.53
CA LEU A 166 4.46 10.98 17.78
C LEU A 166 5.92 11.10 18.24
N VAL A 167 6.85 11.06 17.28
CA VAL A 167 8.29 11.09 17.55
C VAL A 167 8.70 12.51 17.98
N PRO A 168 9.34 12.71 19.15
CA PRO A 168 9.81 14.04 19.57
C PRO A 168 10.90 14.57 18.64
N LEU A 169 10.68 15.76 18.07
CA LEU A 169 11.64 16.41 17.15
C LEU A 169 13.02 16.59 17.77
N GLU A 170 13.11 16.82 19.09
CA GLU A 170 14.40 17.04 19.75
C GLU A 170 15.35 15.82 19.70
N LYS A 171 14.81 14.60 19.47
CA LYS A 171 15.59 13.36 19.28
C LYS A 171 16.18 13.21 17.88
N LEU A 172 15.78 14.04 16.91
CA LEU A 172 16.17 13.92 15.50
C LEU A 172 17.18 14.99 15.10
N THR A 173 18.13 14.62 14.24
CA THR A 173 19.13 15.57 13.71
C THR A 173 18.50 16.55 12.72
N CYS A 174 17.56 16.08 11.90
CA CYS A 174 16.84 16.85 10.88
C CYS A 174 15.88 17.92 11.41
N LYS A 175 15.72 18.05 12.74
CA LYS A 175 14.75 18.95 13.38
C LYS A 175 14.83 20.40 12.92
N GLY A 176 16.03 20.88 12.59
CA GLY A 176 16.25 22.23 12.05
C GLY A 176 15.62 22.41 10.67
N ASP A 177 15.81 21.44 9.76
CA ASP A 177 15.30 21.51 8.39
C ASP A 177 13.82 21.19 8.29
N VAL A 178 13.33 20.28 9.15
CA VAL A 178 11.89 20.03 9.33
C VAL A 178 11.18 21.29 9.82
N ARG A 179 11.70 21.99 10.84
CA ARG A 179 11.11 23.25 11.34
C ARG A 179 11.07 24.37 10.30
N LYS A 180 11.99 24.40 9.33
CA LYS A 180 11.95 25.38 8.20
C LYS A 180 10.74 25.19 7.29
N GLN A 181 10.15 23.98 7.23
CA GLN A 181 8.95 23.71 6.42
C GLN A 181 7.63 24.15 7.10
N GLN A 182 7.70 24.66 8.34
CA GLN A 182 6.55 25.04 9.17
C GLN A 182 5.69 23.83 9.59
N ASN A 183 4.50 24.05 10.15
CA ASN A 183 3.68 22.99 10.74
C ASN A 183 2.72 22.41 9.68
N GLY A 184 2.55 21.09 9.65
CA GLY A 184 1.66 20.45 8.68
C GLY A 184 2.25 19.19 8.07
N THR A 185 2.06 18.99 6.78
CA THR A 185 2.52 17.75 6.11
C THR A 185 3.87 17.98 5.44
N VAL A 186 4.91 17.31 5.94
CA VAL A 186 6.27 17.32 5.37
C VAL A 186 6.63 15.92 4.90
N VAL A 187 7.19 15.82 3.71
CA VAL A 187 7.71 14.56 3.16
C VAL A 187 9.17 14.42 3.55
N VAL A 188 9.49 13.37 4.30
CA VAL A 188 10.88 13.04 4.65
C VAL A 188 11.36 11.90 3.76
N TYR A 189 12.62 11.94 3.35
CA TYR A 189 13.17 10.93 2.44
C TYR A 189 14.68 10.76 2.64
N CYS A 190 15.16 9.53 2.47
CA CYS A 190 16.60 9.23 2.34
C CYS A 190 16.94 9.03 0.85
N ASP A 191 16.11 8.24 0.17
CA ASP A 191 16.04 8.05 -1.27
C ASP A 191 14.76 8.70 -1.83
N GLU A 192 14.82 9.24 -3.05
CA GLU A 192 13.69 9.90 -3.72
C GLU A 192 12.62 8.92 -4.21
N ASP A 193 12.95 7.64 -4.39
CA ASP A 193 11.97 6.60 -4.74
C ASP A 193 11.24 5.99 -3.51
N GLU A 194 11.75 6.23 -2.29
CA GLU A 194 11.16 5.82 -1.00
C GLU A 194 10.76 7.00 -0.06
N PRO A 195 9.93 7.97 -0.53
CA PRO A 195 9.50 9.09 0.29
C PRO A 195 8.40 8.72 1.31
N VAL A 196 8.50 9.30 2.50
CA VAL A 196 7.59 9.08 3.64
C VAL A 196 6.83 10.37 3.97
N CYS A 197 5.49 10.33 3.87
CA CYS A 197 4.63 11.40 4.35
C CYS A 197 4.66 11.46 5.88
N THR A 198 4.92 12.64 6.45
CA THR A 198 4.86 12.89 7.88
C THR A 198 3.96 14.07 8.23
N TRP A 199 3.46 14.09 9.45
CA TRP A 199 2.82 15.25 10.05
C TRP A 199 3.74 15.87 11.11
N VAL A 200 4.06 17.15 10.93
CA VAL A 200 4.92 17.95 11.79
C VAL A 200 4.04 18.87 12.64
N GLY A 201 4.15 18.73 13.96
CA GLY A 201 3.66 19.68 14.94
C GLY A 201 4.81 20.42 15.63
N TYR A 202 4.48 21.30 16.57
CA TYR A 202 5.45 22.16 17.27
C TYR A 202 6.66 21.42 17.89
N HIS A 203 6.44 20.21 18.42
CA HIS A 203 7.46 19.43 19.13
C HIS A 203 7.61 17.99 18.62
N THR A 204 6.79 17.55 17.66
CA THR A 204 6.72 16.15 17.22
C THR A 204 6.59 16.03 15.71
N ILE A 205 7.09 14.91 15.18
CA ILE A 205 6.89 14.46 13.80
C ILE A 205 6.27 13.06 13.81
N ALA A 206 5.36 12.80 12.88
CA ALA A 206 4.58 11.57 12.86
C ALA A 206 4.53 10.95 11.45
N PRO A 207 5.18 9.81 11.19
CA PRO A 207 5.09 9.14 9.88
C PRO A 207 3.68 8.58 9.65
N TYR A 208 3.04 9.00 8.56
CA TYR A 208 1.66 8.64 8.18
C TYR A 208 1.63 7.44 7.23
N ILE A 209 2.34 6.38 7.63
CA ILE A 209 2.51 5.13 6.88
C ILE A 209 1.74 3.98 7.55
N SER A 210 1.43 2.92 6.80
CA SER A 210 0.81 1.73 7.40
C SER A 210 1.83 0.92 8.21
N LYS A 211 1.36 -0.03 9.03
CA LYS A 211 2.25 -0.93 9.78
C LYS A 211 3.04 -1.84 8.84
N GLU A 212 2.38 -2.32 7.80
CA GLU A 212 2.93 -3.17 6.75
C GLU A 212 4.01 -2.43 5.94
N GLU A 213 3.74 -1.18 5.56
CA GLU A 213 4.72 -0.34 4.84
C GLU A 213 5.91 0.05 5.72
N ARG A 214 5.68 0.35 7.01
CA ARG A 214 6.75 0.57 7.99
C ARG A 214 7.69 -0.63 8.10
N LEU A 215 7.15 -1.84 8.21
CA LEU A 215 7.92 -3.09 8.24
C LEU A 215 8.68 -3.32 6.92
N HIS A 216 8.08 -2.99 5.78
CA HIS A 216 8.74 -3.07 4.49
C HIS A 216 9.92 -2.10 4.38
N LEU A 217 9.74 -0.83 4.75
CA LEU A 217 10.82 0.18 4.73
C LEU A 217 11.97 -0.20 5.68
N LEU A 218 11.67 -0.71 6.88
CA LEU A 218 12.69 -1.21 7.81
C LEU A 218 13.50 -2.37 7.19
N ARG A 219 12.85 -3.34 6.55
CA ARG A 219 13.53 -4.42 5.81
C ARG A 219 14.42 -3.90 4.68
N MET A 220 13.93 -2.92 3.90
CA MET A 220 14.72 -2.28 2.84
C MET A 220 15.95 -1.54 3.39
N MET A 221 15.90 -1.09 4.65
CA MET A 221 17.05 -0.52 5.37
C MET A 221 17.94 -1.57 6.07
N GLY A 222 17.76 -2.87 5.78
CA GLY A 222 18.58 -3.95 6.35
C GLY A 222 18.29 -4.29 7.81
N VAL A 223 17.13 -3.89 8.34
CA VAL A 223 16.73 -4.11 9.74
C VAL A 223 16.04 -5.47 9.88
N ASP A 224 16.52 -6.30 10.82
CA ASP A 224 15.73 -7.44 11.27
C ASP A 224 14.45 -6.95 11.97
N CYS A 225 13.31 -7.39 11.46
CA CYS A 225 11.99 -7.00 11.90
C CYS A 225 11.27 -8.12 12.67
N ALA A 226 11.91 -9.26 12.97
CA ALA A 226 11.26 -10.42 13.60
C ALA A 226 10.55 -10.06 14.93
N GLU A 227 11.21 -9.31 15.81
CA GLU A 227 10.64 -8.82 17.06
C GLU A 227 9.47 -7.85 16.83
N ILE A 228 9.64 -6.91 15.89
CA ILE A 228 8.62 -5.91 15.54
C ILE A 228 7.38 -6.60 14.98
N GLU A 229 7.55 -7.63 14.15
CA GLU A 229 6.44 -8.44 13.62
C GLU A 229 5.76 -9.28 14.70
N LEU A 230 6.51 -9.82 15.67
CA LEU A 230 5.94 -10.50 16.83
C LEU A 230 5.03 -9.56 17.63
N LEU A 231 5.53 -8.37 17.98
CA LEU A 231 4.79 -7.32 18.70
C LEU A 231 3.60 -6.77 17.90
N MET A 232 3.67 -6.81 16.57
CA MET A 232 2.58 -6.36 15.68
C MET A 232 1.55 -7.44 15.32
N LYS A 233 1.71 -8.70 15.76
CA LYS A 233 0.66 -9.72 15.61
C LYS A 233 -0.60 -9.26 16.34
N SER A 234 -1.69 -9.06 15.60
CA SER A 234 -2.96 -8.71 16.23
C SER A 234 -3.54 -9.90 16.99
N LYS A 235 -4.32 -9.65 18.05
CA LYS A 235 -5.10 -10.68 18.76
C LYS A 235 -5.91 -11.61 17.85
N ARG A 236 -6.28 -11.12 16.65
CA ARG A 236 -6.96 -11.92 15.62
C ARG A 236 -6.03 -12.85 14.84
N LYS A 237 -4.78 -12.43 14.54
CA LYS A 237 -3.73 -13.30 13.98
C LYS A 237 -3.23 -14.32 15.01
N GLU A 238 -3.07 -13.91 16.28
CA GLU A 238 -2.72 -14.81 17.39
C GLU A 238 -3.79 -15.87 17.58
N LYS A 239 -5.05 -15.47 17.73
CA LYS A 239 -6.17 -16.42 17.82
C LYS A 239 -6.24 -17.34 16.60
N ALA A 240 -6.07 -16.82 15.38
CA ALA A 240 -6.05 -17.66 14.18
C ALA A 240 -4.80 -18.57 14.06
N ALA A 241 -3.73 -18.32 14.82
CA ALA A 241 -2.60 -19.25 14.95
C ALA A 241 -2.95 -20.34 15.98
N GLN A 242 -3.39 -19.95 17.18
CA GLN A 242 -3.85 -20.85 18.25
C GLN A 242 -4.97 -21.79 17.79
N ASP A 243 -5.97 -21.28 17.07
CA ASP A 243 -7.08 -22.08 16.51
C ASP A 243 -6.57 -23.12 15.48
N ARG A 244 -5.48 -22.82 14.72
CA ARG A 244 -4.86 -23.75 13.77
C ARG A 244 -3.98 -24.79 14.47
N GLU A 245 -3.22 -24.37 15.46
CA GLU A 245 -2.35 -25.23 16.27
C GLU A 245 -3.19 -26.23 17.10
N ALA A 246 -4.28 -25.76 17.71
CA ALA A 246 -5.26 -26.63 18.38
C ALA A 246 -5.98 -27.58 17.42
N ALA A 247 -6.27 -27.16 16.19
CA ALA A 247 -6.85 -28.04 15.17
C ALA A 247 -5.86 -29.10 14.66
N TRP A 248 -4.56 -28.78 14.63
CA TRP A 248 -3.50 -29.75 14.32
C TRP A 248 -3.34 -30.77 15.45
N ALA A 249 -3.21 -30.30 16.70
CA ALA A 249 -3.10 -31.17 17.88
C ALA A 249 -4.28 -32.16 17.99
N ARG A 250 -5.51 -31.72 17.76
CA ARG A 250 -6.69 -32.62 17.74
C ARG A 250 -6.62 -33.69 16.66
N LYS A 251 -6.16 -33.35 15.44
CA LYS A 251 -5.95 -34.36 14.39
C LYS A 251 -4.88 -35.37 14.77
N GLU A 252 -3.83 -34.92 15.46
CA GLU A 252 -2.75 -35.79 15.93
C GLU A 252 -3.20 -36.72 17.08
N GLU A 253 -4.07 -36.24 17.97
CA GLU A 253 -4.74 -37.05 19.00
C GLU A 253 -5.74 -38.05 18.40
N GLU A 254 -6.57 -37.62 17.43
CA GLU A 254 -7.50 -38.50 16.70
C GLU A 254 -6.77 -39.61 15.93
N ALA A 255 -5.62 -39.30 15.31
CA ALA A 255 -4.74 -40.28 14.66
C ALA A 255 -4.09 -41.25 15.66
N LYS A 256 -3.71 -40.79 16.87
CA LYS A 256 -3.18 -41.66 17.93
C LYS A 256 -4.26 -42.53 18.59
N ALA A 257 -5.50 -42.04 18.67
CA ALA A 257 -6.62 -42.76 19.29
C ALA A 257 -7.28 -43.81 18.37
N SER A 258 -7.19 -43.66 17.05
CA SER A 258 -7.73 -44.61 16.07
C SER A 258 -6.88 -45.87 15.89
N GLY A 259 -5.61 -45.85 16.29
CA GLY A 259 -4.75 -47.03 16.33
C GLY A 259 -4.34 -47.60 14.96
N GLU A 260 -4.50 -46.83 13.89
CA GLU A 260 -4.04 -47.24 12.55
C GLU A 260 -2.52 -47.02 12.41
N PRO A 261 -1.75 -48.01 11.91
CA PRO A 261 -0.33 -47.84 11.66
C PRO A 261 -0.09 -46.88 10.49
N SER A 262 0.90 -46.00 10.63
CA SER A 262 1.28 -45.01 9.62
C SER A 262 1.99 -45.64 8.41
N THR A 263 1.21 -46.19 7.49
CA THR A 263 1.61 -46.61 6.13
C THR A 263 0.44 -46.33 5.17
N SER A 264 0.56 -45.74 3.99
CA SER A 264 1.71 -45.20 3.23
C SER A 264 1.18 -44.45 2.00
N SER A 265 1.79 -43.36 1.47
CA SER A 265 2.92 -42.55 1.92
C SER A 265 3.09 -41.32 1.00
N ASP A 266 2.90 -40.09 1.50
CA ASP A 266 2.99 -38.82 0.73
C ASP A 266 3.77 -37.72 1.48
N ALA A 267 4.61 -38.11 2.45
CA ALA A 267 5.26 -37.19 3.41
C ALA A 267 6.79 -37.41 3.56
N ALA A 268 7.46 -37.96 2.54
CA ALA A 268 8.89 -38.26 2.58
C ALA A 268 9.82 -37.10 2.13
N TYR A 269 9.29 -35.89 1.89
CA TYR A 269 10.06 -34.78 1.31
C TYR A 269 9.90 -33.40 1.99
N ALA A 270 9.29 -33.33 3.17
CA ALA A 270 9.08 -32.06 3.90
C ALA A 270 9.71 -32.01 5.31
N ALA A 271 10.61 -32.95 5.61
CA ALA A 271 11.21 -33.12 6.94
C ALA A 271 12.76 -33.19 6.90
N GLN A 272 13.38 -32.29 6.12
CA GLN A 272 14.75 -31.86 6.33
C GLN A 272 14.78 -30.32 6.29
N GLU A 273 15.70 -29.71 7.04
CA GLU A 273 15.85 -28.26 7.26
C GLU A 273 14.78 -27.59 8.15
N ALA A 274 14.70 -28.07 9.40
CA ALA A 274 14.79 -27.12 10.51
C ALA A 274 16.29 -26.91 10.83
N PRO A 275 16.75 -25.69 11.16
CA PRO A 275 18.17 -25.44 11.41
C PRO A 275 18.59 -26.01 12.77
N GLU A 276 19.67 -26.80 12.78
CA GLU A 276 20.41 -27.04 14.02
C GLU A 276 21.22 -25.79 14.37
N GLU A 277 20.89 -25.16 15.50
CA GLU A 277 21.84 -24.28 16.17
C GLU A 277 23.01 -25.14 16.65
N ASN A 278 24.22 -24.88 16.16
CA ASN A 278 25.43 -25.31 16.84
C ASN A 278 26.42 -24.15 16.93
N ILE A 279 26.96 -23.96 18.13
CA ILE A 279 27.75 -22.81 18.56
C ILE A 279 29.21 -23.25 18.68
N GLN A 280 30.15 -22.37 18.29
CA GLN A 280 31.61 -22.48 18.51
C GLN A 280 32.34 -23.63 17.75
N GLU A 281 33.63 -23.56 17.40
CA GLU A 281 34.63 -22.49 17.59
C GLU A 281 35.72 -22.51 16.48
N MET A 282 36.63 -21.54 16.53
CA MET A 282 37.78 -21.39 15.63
C MET A 282 38.87 -22.45 15.84
N SER A 283 39.51 -22.93 14.76
CA SER A 283 40.99 -22.99 14.65
C SER A 283 41.45 -23.56 13.28
N GLU A 284 42.45 -22.89 12.69
CA GLU A 284 43.74 -23.40 12.16
C GLU A 284 43.83 -24.73 11.35
N VAL A 285 44.74 -25.00 10.40
CA VAL A 285 45.82 -24.27 9.66
C VAL A 285 46.35 -25.24 8.56
N LYS A 286 46.94 -24.74 7.45
CA LYS A 286 47.68 -25.49 6.38
C LYS A 286 46.84 -26.42 5.47
N GLU A 287 47.26 -26.72 4.23
CA GLU A 287 48.51 -26.35 3.50
C GLU A 287 48.27 -25.34 2.36
#